data_AF-X5HLS0-F1
#
_entry.id   AF-X5HLS0-F1
#
_cell.length_a   1.000
_cell.length_b   1.000
_cell.length_c   1.000
_cell.angle_alpha   90.00
_cell.angle_beta   90.00
_cell.angle_gamma   90.00
#
_symmetry.space_group_name_H-M   'P 1'
#
loop_
_entity.id
_entity.type
_entity.pdbx_description
1 polymer ?
#
loop_
_entity_poly.entity_id
_entity_poly.type
_entity_poly.pdbx_seq_one_letter_code
_entity_poly.pdbx_strand_id
1 'polypeptide(L)'
;MNEVISMHQLLLWNQKQNATLDAEAEVNLSLARMNGATPKLSITESALKQILAITQEKECLKITIEPGGCNGFEYRFETKPSDKIPDDIKVNDPNGIHSATLAEKYYLLKGERVIVEIDSASLELIKHSQVDYVKELVGEKFVIRNPNSKSRCSCGNSFAI
;
A
#
# COMPACT_ATOMS: atom_id res chain seq x y z
N MET A 1 -4.65 -44.20 -32.12
CA MET A 1 -3.44 -44.67 -31.40
C MET A 1 -2.94 -43.48 -30.61
N ASN A 2 -3.15 -43.47 -29.29
CA ASN A 2 -2.67 -42.37 -28.45
C ASN A 2 -1.34 -42.81 -27.84
N GLU A 3 -0.27 -42.07 -28.13
CA GLU A 3 1.04 -42.30 -27.52
C GLU A 3 0.95 -41.97 -26.03
N VAL A 4 1.25 -42.96 -25.18
CA VAL A 4 1.35 -42.78 -23.73
C VAL A 4 2.73 -42.16 -23.46
N ILE A 5 2.74 -40.90 -22.99
CA ILE A 5 3.98 -40.23 -22.60
C ILE A 5 4.61 -41.01 -21.43
N SER A 6 5.82 -41.51 -21.64
CA SER A 6 6.56 -42.27 -20.62
C SER A 6 6.80 -41.43 -19.36
N MET A 7 6.73 -42.07 -18.19
CA MET A 7 7.01 -41.44 -16.88
C MET A 7 8.37 -40.71 -16.87
N HIS A 8 9.35 -41.20 -17.61
CA HIS A 8 10.66 -40.56 -17.75
C HIS A 8 10.60 -39.24 -18.53
N GLN A 9 9.76 -39.17 -19.57
CA GLN A 9 9.52 -37.95 -20.35
C GLN A 9 8.76 -36.91 -19.51
N LEU A 10 7.82 -37.34 -18.66
CA LEU A 10 7.11 -36.45 -17.72
C LEU A 10 8.04 -35.87 -16.64
N LEU A 11 8.98 -36.66 -16.12
CA LEU A 11 9.97 -36.20 -15.14
C LEU A 11 10.93 -35.17 -15.74
N LEU A 12 11.42 -35.42 -16.96
CA LEU A 12 12.27 -34.46 -17.67
C LEU A 12 11.51 -33.18 -18.02
N TRP A 13 10.23 -33.29 -18.39
CA TRP A 13 9.36 -32.14 -18.62
C TRP A 13 9.16 -31.31 -17.34
N ASN A 14 8.87 -31.95 -16.21
CA ASN A 14 8.73 -31.26 -14.91
C ASN A 14 10.05 -30.62 -14.43
N GLN A 15 11.19 -31.30 -14.59
CA GLN A 15 12.49 -30.73 -14.24
C GLN A 15 12.82 -29.51 -15.11
N LYS A 16 12.52 -29.57 -16.40
CA LYS A 16 12.70 -28.43 -17.30
C LYS A 16 11.79 -27.27 -16.93
N GLN A 17 10.52 -27.53 -16.61
CA GLN A 17 9.57 -26.52 -16.14
C GLN A 17 10.04 -25.86 -14.84
N ASN A 18 10.48 -26.64 -13.85
CA ASN A 18 10.99 -26.11 -12.58
C ASN A 18 12.27 -25.28 -12.76
N ALA A 19 13.21 -25.73 -13.61
CA ALA A 19 14.44 -24.96 -13.89
C ALA A 19 14.15 -23.61 -14.60
N THR A 20 13.13 -23.54 -15.47
CA THR A 20 12.67 -22.27 -16.04
C THR A 20 11.97 -21.39 -15.01
N LEU A 21 11.17 -21.96 -14.10
CA LEU A 21 10.50 -21.20 -13.03
C LEU A 21 11.51 -20.57 -12.05
N ASP A 22 12.58 -21.30 -11.71
CA ASP A 22 13.64 -20.79 -10.85
C ASP A 22 14.44 -19.67 -11.54
N ALA A 23 14.76 -19.83 -12.82
CA ALA A 23 15.46 -18.80 -13.61
C ALA A 23 14.61 -17.54 -13.82
N GLU A 24 13.31 -17.68 -14.10
CA GLU A 24 12.38 -16.56 -14.21
C GLU A 24 12.18 -15.86 -12.86
N ALA A 25 12.12 -16.59 -11.75
CA ALA A 25 12.02 -16.03 -10.41
C ALA A 25 13.27 -15.22 -10.04
N GLU A 26 14.47 -15.71 -10.34
CA GLU A 26 15.72 -14.99 -10.10
C GLU A 26 15.87 -13.75 -10.99
N VAL A 27 15.44 -13.82 -12.25
CA VAL A 27 15.42 -12.66 -13.16
C VAL A 27 14.40 -11.62 -12.70
N ASN A 28 13.20 -12.04 -12.28
CA ASN A 28 12.18 -11.14 -11.72
C ASN A 28 12.63 -10.51 -10.39
N LEU A 29 13.32 -11.24 -9.54
CA LEU A 29 13.89 -10.74 -8.28
C LEU A 29 15.04 -9.76 -8.55
N SER A 30 15.85 -10.03 -9.57
CA SER A 30 16.93 -9.15 -10.02
C SER A 30 16.41 -7.87 -10.68
N LEU A 31 15.35 -7.97 -11.50
CA LEU A 31 14.63 -6.83 -12.09
C LEU A 31 13.94 -5.97 -11.02
N ALA A 32 13.36 -6.58 -9.98
CA ALA A 32 12.79 -5.87 -8.84
C ALA A 32 13.87 -5.15 -8.00
N ARG A 33 15.08 -5.71 -7.92
CA ARG A 33 16.24 -5.09 -7.26
C ARG A 33 16.88 -3.98 -8.11
N MET A 34 16.87 -4.09 -9.43
CA MET A 34 17.45 -3.10 -10.35
C MET A 34 16.53 -1.90 -10.62
N ASN A 35 15.20 -2.05 -10.50
CA ASN A 35 14.21 -0.97 -10.70
C ASN A 35 13.70 -0.36 -9.39
N GLY A 36 14.56 -0.25 -8.36
CA GLY A 36 14.24 -0.01 -6.95
C GLY A 36 13.32 1.16 -6.58
N ALA A 37 12.02 1.04 -6.84
CA ALA A 37 10.97 1.70 -6.08
C ALA A 37 9.67 0.89 -6.19
N THR A 38 9.43 0.00 -5.23
CA THR A 38 8.05 -0.37 -4.91
C THR A 38 7.25 0.93 -4.69
N PRO A 39 5.95 1.00 -5.05
CA PRO A 39 5.12 2.17 -4.79
C PRO A 39 5.03 2.42 -3.28
N LYS A 40 6.02 3.15 -2.74
CA LYS A 40 6.21 3.34 -1.32
C LYS A 40 5.46 4.58 -0.89
N LEU A 41 4.15 4.45 -0.76
CA LEU A 41 3.39 5.38 0.07
C LEU A 41 3.94 5.28 1.50
N SER A 42 4.35 6.42 2.06
CA SER A 42 4.80 6.54 3.45
C SER A 42 3.77 7.27 4.30
N ILE A 43 3.75 6.99 5.60
CA ILE A 43 2.86 7.65 6.57
C ILE A 43 3.73 8.12 7.73
N THR A 44 3.58 9.37 8.15
CA THR A 44 4.34 9.94 9.27
C THR A 44 3.83 9.45 10.62
N GLU A 45 4.65 9.57 11.66
CA GLU A 45 4.25 9.20 13.02
C GLU A 45 3.07 10.06 13.52
N SER A 46 3.00 11.35 13.16
CA SER A 46 1.88 12.24 13.48
C SER A 46 0.58 11.74 12.85
N ALA A 47 0.61 11.30 11.59
CA ALA A 47 -0.54 10.68 10.95
C ALA A 47 -0.94 9.37 11.62
N LEU A 48 0.02 8.50 11.95
CA LEU A 48 -0.27 7.25 12.66
C LEU A 48 -0.91 7.49 14.03
N LYS A 49 -0.40 8.48 14.79
CA LYS A 49 -0.99 8.90 16.08
C LYS A 49 -2.42 9.35 15.91
N GLN A 50 -2.69 10.15 14.88
CA GLN A 50 -4.04 10.64 14.65
C GLN A 50 -4.98 9.53 14.22
N ILE A 51 -4.54 8.63 13.32
CA ILE A 51 -5.36 7.49 12.89
C ILE A 51 -5.74 6.65 14.10
N LEU A 52 -4.76 6.30 14.93
CA LEU A 52 -4.99 5.54 16.17
C LEU A 52 -5.99 6.24 17.10
N ALA A 53 -5.96 7.57 17.17
CA ALA A 53 -6.86 8.35 18.02
C ALA A 53 -8.31 8.43 17.50
N ILE A 54 -8.54 8.28 16.18
CA ILE A 54 -9.87 8.40 15.56
C ILE A 54 -10.51 7.08 15.18
N THR A 55 -9.74 5.98 15.11
CA THR A 55 -10.25 4.64 14.82
C THR A 55 -10.55 3.87 16.11
N GLN A 56 -11.68 3.17 16.13
CA GLN A 56 -12.04 2.24 17.22
C GLN A 56 -11.45 0.85 17.00
N GLU A 57 -11.69 -0.05 17.96
CA GLU A 57 -11.34 -1.45 17.83
C GLU A 57 -12.06 -2.03 16.58
N LYS A 58 -11.27 -2.61 15.66
CA LYS A 58 -11.72 -3.13 14.35
C LYS A 58 -12.11 -2.09 13.31
N GLU A 59 -11.66 -0.85 13.43
CA GLU A 59 -11.75 0.13 12.35
C GLU A 59 -10.39 0.34 11.66
N CYS A 60 -10.45 0.81 10.42
CA CYS A 60 -9.29 1.31 9.69
C CYS A 60 -9.56 2.70 9.12
N LEU A 61 -8.48 3.42 8.79
CA LEU A 61 -8.59 4.61 7.96
C LEU A 61 -8.59 4.20 6.50
N LYS A 62 -9.65 4.55 5.77
CA LYS A 62 -9.72 4.46 4.31
C LYS A 62 -9.31 5.80 3.69
N ILE A 63 -8.38 5.73 2.74
CA ILE A 63 -7.99 6.88 1.90
C ILE A 63 -8.49 6.61 0.48
N THR A 64 -9.33 7.50 -0.04
CA THR A 64 -9.87 7.42 -1.40
C THR A 64 -9.58 8.72 -2.15
N ILE A 65 -9.45 8.64 -3.46
CA ILE A 65 -9.31 9.79 -4.34
C ILE A 65 -10.50 9.82 -5.27
N GLU A 66 -11.23 10.93 -5.24
CA GLU A 66 -12.44 11.11 -6.03
C GLU A 66 -12.21 12.21 -7.07
N PRO A 67 -12.85 12.11 -8.26
CA PRO A 67 -12.87 13.22 -9.20
C PRO A 67 -13.64 14.40 -8.58
N GLY A 68 -12.99 15.54 -8.43
CA GLY A 68 -13.56 16.68 -7.70
C GLY A 68 -12.58 17.82 -7.41
N GLY A 69 -13.08 18.85 -6.73
CA GLY A 69 -12.30 20.04 -6.37
C GLY A 69 -11.90 20.94 -7.54
N CYS A 70 -11.15 22.02 -7.24
CA CYS A 70 -10.75 23.01 -8.26
C CYS A 70 -9.74 22.49 -9.29
N ASN A 71 -9.08 21.35 -9.01
CA ASN A 71 -7.95 20.84 -9.79
C ASN A 71 -8.15 19.42 -10.35
N GLY A 72 -9.34 18.82 -10.16
CA GLY A 72 -9.73 17.56 -10.81
C GLY A 72 -9.76 16.34 -9.89
N PHE A 73 -8.97 16.29 -8.81
CA PHE A 73 -9.03 15.23 -7.80
C PHE A 73 -9.05 15.77 -6.37
N GLU A 74 -9.78 15.09 -5.49
CA GLU A 74 -9.90 15.39 -4.06
C GLU A 74 -9.55 14.17 -3.19
N TYR A 75 -8.90 14.41 -2.05
CA TYR A 75 -8.58 13.39 -1.06
C TYR A 75 -9.74 13.21 -0.07
N ARG A 76 -10.17 11.97 0.14
CA ARG A 76 -11.19 11.59 1.11
C ARG A 76 -10.61 10.65 2.17
N PHE A 77 -10.89 10.95 3.43
CA PHE A 77 -10.46 10.20 4.61
C PHE A 77 -11.68 9.77 5.40
N GLU A 78 -11.89 8.47 5.56
CA GLU A 78 -13.06 7.91 6.24
C GLU A 78 -12.63 6.77 7.15
N THR A 79 -13.20 6.69 8.36
CA THR A 79 -13.08 5.48 9.17
C THR A 79 -14.10 4.46 8.69
N LYS A 80 -13.73 3.19 8.67
CA LYS A 80 -14.67 2.11 8.37
C LYS A 80 -14.33 0.84 9.15
N PRO A 81 -15.31 -0.05 9.36
CA PRO A 81 -15.04 -1.38 9.88
C PRO A 81 -14.06 -2.14 8.98
N SER A 82 -13.16 -2.91 9.61
CA SER A 82 -12.24 -3.81 8.95
C SER A 82 -12.16 -5.12 9.72
N ASP A 83 -12.77 -6.16 9.15
CA ASP A 83 -12.71 -7.53 9.70
C ASP A 83 -11.42 -8.26 9.27
N LYS A 84 -10.61 -7.63 8.41
CA LYS A 84 -9.37 -8.18 7.85
C LYS A 84 -8.19 -7.88 8.77
N ILE A 85 -8.27 -8.41 9.98
CA ILE A 85 -7.20 -8.31 10.96
C ILE A 85 -6.58 -9.71 11.07
N PRO A 86 -5.38 -9.95 10.50
CA PRO A 86 -4.67 -11.17 10.81
C PRO A 86 -4.30 -11.15 12.29
N ASP A 87 -4.74 -12.17 13.04
CA ASP A 87 -4.45 -12.33 14.48
C ASP A 87 -2.96 -12.60 14.76
N ASP A 88 -2.18 -12.86 13.72
CA ASP A 88 -0.84 -13.44 13.78
C ASP A 88 0.28 -12.55 13.22
N ILE A 89 0.05 -11.24 13.00
CA ILE A 89 1.13 -10.34 12.58
C ILE A 89 2.16 -10.18 13.71
N LYS A 90 3.12 -11.10 13.77
CA LYS A 90 4.36 -10.99 14.54
C LYS A 90 5.26 -9.99 13.81
N VAL A 91 5.17 -8.72 14.19
CA VAL A 91 5.99 -7.66 13.62
C VAL A 91 7.43 -7.81 14.13
N ASN A 92 8.25 -8.48 13.32
CA ASN A 92 9.70 -8.49 13.48
C ASN A 92 10.39 -7.33 12.73
N ASP A 93 9.62 -6.37 12.19
CA ASP A 93 10.18 -5.16 11.56
C ASP A 93 10.12 -3.97 12.54
N PRO A 94 11.26 -3.42 13.00
CA PRO A 94 11.30 -2.24 13.86
C PRO A 94 10.71 -0.96 13.22
N ASN A 95 10.46 -0.95 11.91
CA ASN A 95 9.79 0.14 11.19
C ASN A 95 8.33 -0.16 10.84
N GLY A 96 7.86 -1.39 11.13
CA GLY A 96 6.46 -1.76 11.25
C GLY A 96 5.55 -1.55 10.04
N ILE A 97 6.04 -1.53 8.79
CA ILE A 97 5.15 -1.50 7.61
C ILE A 97 4.94 -2.92 7.10
N HIS A 98 3.77 -3.49 7.38
CA HIS A 98 3.38 -4.80 6.86
C HIS A 98 2.20 -4.63 5.90
N SER A 99 2.28 -5.20 4.70
CA SER A 99 1.23 -5.12 3.69
C SER A 99 0.70 -6.53 3.47
N ALA A 100 -0.57 -6.78 3.82
CA ALA A 100 -1.23 -8.05 3.48
C ALA A 100 -1.57 -8.10 1.99
N THR A 101 -1.84 -6.93 1.39
CA THR A 101 -2.05 -6.70 -0.05
C THR A 101 -1.55 -5.30 -0.43
N LEU A 102 -1.29 -5.01 -1.70
CA LEU A 102 -0.82 -3.68 -2.15
C LEU A 102 -1.72 -2.52 -1.66
N ALA A 103 -3.02 -2.79 -1.49
CA ALA A 103 -4.06 -1.86 -1.08
C ALA A 103 -4.18 -1.69 0.45
N GLU A 104 -3.74 -2.67 1.24
CA GLU A 104 -3.91 -2.69 2.70
C GLU A 104 -2.55 -2.65 3.40
N LYS A 105 -2.32 -1.60 4.20
CA LYS A 105 -1.10 -1.42 4.98
C LYS A 105 -1.40 -1.37 6.46
N TYR A 106 -0.61 -2.11 7.22
CA TYR A 106 -0.65 -2.20 8.67
C TYR A 106 0.62 -1.56 9.24
N TYR A 107 0.44 -0.77 10.28
CA TYR A 107 1.48 -0.07 11.01
C TYR A 107 1.40 -0.42 12.49
N LEU A 108 2.55 -0.47 13.16
CA LEU A 108 2.60 -0.51 14.64
C LEU A 108 3.07 0.82 15.20
N LEU A 109 2.31 1.34 16.16
CA LEU A 109 2.69 2.50 16.94
C LEU A 109 2.55 2.17 18.42
N LYS A 110 3.67 2.14 19.14
CA LYS A 110 3.71 1.82 20.59
C LYS A 110 3.06 0.46 20.96
N GLY A 111 3.09 -0.51 20.04
CA GLY A 111 2.47 -1.83 20.23
C GLY A 111 0.99 -1.87 19.86
N GLU A 112 0.39 -0.73 19.50
CA GLU A 112 -0.97 -0.66 18.98
C GLU A 112 -0.97 -0.76 17.45
N ARG A 113 -1.98 -1.45 16.91
CA ARG A 113 -2.13 -1.67 15.47
C ARG A 113 -2.88 -0.51 14.84
N VAL A 114 -2.32 0.00 13.74
CA VAL A 114 -2.93 1.06 12.93
C VAL A 114 -3.12 0.52 11.52
N ILE A 115 -4.35 0.57 11.01
CA ILE A 115 -4.71 -0.02 9.71
C ILE A 115 -5.07 1.11 8.75
N VAL A 116 -4.48 1.08 7.56
CA VAL A 116 -4.78 2.01 6.47
C VAL A 116 -5.13 1.22 5.21
N GLU A 117 -6.31 1.48 4.67
CA GLU A 117 -6.78 0.91 3.41
C GLU A 117 -6.82 1.98 2.32
N ILE A 118 -6.37 1.61 1.13
CA ILE A 118 -6.36 2.47 -0.06
C ILE A 118 -6.78 1.59 -1.23
N ASP A 119 -7.83 1.97 -1.94
CA ASP A 119 -8.20 1.21 -3.14
C ASP A 119 -7.11 1.31 -4.22
N SER A 120 -7.08 0.32 -5.11
CA SER A 120 -6.02 0.20 -6.11
C SER A 120 -5.94 1.42 -7.05
N ALA A 121 -7.07 2.01 -7.43
CA ALA A 121 -7.09 3.16 -8.33
C ALA A 121 -6.52 4.41 -7.64
N SER A 122 -6.93 4.64 -6.39
CA SER A 122 -6.35 5.70 -5.55
C SER A 122 -4.86 5.48 -5.33
N LEU A 123 -4.41 4.26 -5.05
CA LEU A 123 -3.01 3.95 -4.81
C LEU A 123 -2.11 4.32 -6.00
N GLU A 124 -2.57 4.12 -7.23
CA GLU A 124 -1.81 4.50 -8.43
C GLU A 124 -1.60 6.02 -8.54
N LEU A 125 -2.54 6.82 -8.04
CA LEU A 125 -2.49 8.28 -8.08
C LEU A 125 -1.57 8.87 -6.99
N ILE A 126 -1.48 8.20 -5.83
CA ILE A 126 -0.65 8.64 -4.68
C ILE A 126 0.55 7.73 -4.39
N LYS A 127 0.93 6.83 -5.30
CA LYS A 127 2.18 6.07 -5.16
C LYS A 127 3.37 7.03 -4.96
N HIS A 128 4.28 6.66 -4.06
CA HIS A 128 5.42 7.49 -3.63
C HIS A 128 5.07 8.78 -2.87
N SER A 129 3.80 8.97 -2.48
CA SER A 129 3.41 10.10 -1.64
C SER A 129 3.73 9.86 -0.16
N GLN A 130 3.68 10.94 0.62
CA GLN A 130 3.69 10.88 2.08
C GLN A 130 2.37 11.39 2.64
N VAL A 131 1.71 10.59 3.47
CA VAL A 131 0.55 10.99 4.27
C VAL A 131 1.05 11.53 5.61
N ASP A 132 0.61 12.73 5.94
CA ASP A 132 0.97 13.45 7.17
C ASP A 132 -0.27 13.97 7.89
N TYR A 133 -0.12 14.30 9.16
CA TYR A 133 -1.15 15.01 9.93
C TYR A 133 -0.53 16.24 10.56
N VAL A 134 -1.04 17.40 10.15
CA VAL A 134 -0.52 18.71 10.58
C VAL A 134 -1.54 19.35 11.50
N LYS A 135 -1.06 19.83 12.65
CA LYS A 135 -1.82 20.65 13.59
C LYS A 135 -1.28 22.08 13.53
N GLU A 136 -2.11 23.02 13.09
CA GLU A 136 -1.80 24.45 13.02
C GLU A 136 -2.75 25.22 13.96
N LEU A 137 -2.48 26.51 14.17
CA LEU A 137 -3.32 27.36 15.04
C LEU A 137 -4.77 27.45 14.56
N VAL A 138 -5.00 27.31 13.26
CA VAL A 138 -6.31 27.47 12.61
C VAL A 138 -7.05 26.14 12.42
N GLY A 139 -6.45 25.02 12.80
CA GLY A 139 -7.06 23.70 12.67
C GLY A 139 -6.05 22.59 12.45
N GLU A 140 -6.57 21.38 12.30
CA GLU A 140 -5.78 20.18 12.10
C GLU A 140 -6.34 19.37 10.93
N LYS A 141 -5.46 18.81 10.10
CA LYS A 141 -5.87 18.08 8.90
C LYS A 141 -4.85 17.04 8.47
N PHE A 142 -5.33 16.03 7.76
CA PHE A 142 -4.48 15.16 6.96
C PHE A 142 -3.98 15.90 5.72
N VAL A 143 -2.72 15.68 5.38
CA VAL A 143 -2.05 16.27 4.21
C VAL A 143 -1.36 15.17 3.44
N ILE A 144 -1.58 15.11 2.13
CA ILE A 144 -0.85 14.20 1.24
C ILE A 144 0.14 15.01 0.43
N ARG A 145 1.43 14.72 0.63
CA ARG A 145 2.53 15.28 -0.17
C ARG A 145 2.77 14.35 -1.36
N ASN A 146 2.07 14.63 -2.46
CA ASN A 146 2.13 13.83 -3.68
C ASN A 146 3.18 14.38 -4.67
N PRO A 147 4.32 13.69 -4.89
CA PRO A 147 5.32 14.12 -5.88
C PRO A 147 4.82 14.00 -7.34
N ASN A 148 3.77 13.22 -7.60
CA ASN A 148 3.19 13.08 -8.94
C ASN A 148 2.27 14.24 -9.31
N SER A 149 1.94 15.14 -8.38
CA SER A 149 1.02 16.23 -8.63
C SER A 149 1.69 17.42 -9.30
N LYS A 150 1.13 17.86 -10.44
CA LYS A 150 1.60 19.05 -11.18
C LYS A 150 1.15 20.36 -10.56
N SER A 151 0.02 20.37 -9.86
CA SER A 151 -0.51 21.56 -9.16
C SER A 151 -1.34 21.17 -7.93
N ARG A 152 -1.26 21.99 -6.87
CA ARG A 152 -1.99 21.81 -5.59
C ARG A 152 -2.84 23.03 -5.30
N CYS A 153 -4.05 22.83 -4.79
CA CYS A 153 -4.89 23.92 -4.31
C CYS A 153 -4.28 24.56 -3.06
N SER A 154 -4.44 25.87 -2.89
CA SER A 154 -3.96 26.61 -1.72
C SER A 154 -4.54 26.09 -0.39
N CYS A 155 -5.73 25.47 -0.42
CA CYS A 155 -6.33 24.82 0.76
C CYS A 155 -5.77 23.42 1.04
N GLY A 156 -5.09 22.78 0.08
CA GLY A 156 -4.44 21.47 0.24
C GLY A 156 -5.36 20.25 0.12
N ASN A 157 -6.66 20.42 -0.15
CA ASN A 157 -7.62 19.30 -0.25
C ASN A 157 -7.71 18.70 -1.66
N SER A 158 -7.21 19.38 -2.69
CA SER A 158 -7.31 18.95 -4.09
C SER A 158 -6.02 19.16 -4.87
N PHE A 159 -5.85 18.36 -5.92
CA PHE A 159 -4.64 18.32 -6.75
C PHE A 159 -4.95 17.94 -8.20
N ALA A 160 -4.01 18.25 -9.11
CA ALA A 160 -4.00 17.76 -10.49
C ALA A 160 -2.80 16.85 -10.75
N ILE A 161 -2.92 15.94 -11.71
CA ILE A 161 -1.88 15.01 -12.19
C ILE A 161 -1.40 15.35 -13.61
#